data_AF-A0A135YQ37-F1
#
_entry.id   AF-A0A135YQ37-F1
#
_cell.length_a   1.000
_cell.length_b   1.000
_cell.length_c   1.000
_cell.angle_alpha   90.00
_cell.angle_beta   90.00
_cell.angle_gamma   90.00
#
_symmetry.space_group_name_H-M   'P 1'
#
loop_
_entity.id
_entity.type
_entity.pdbx_description
1 polymer ?
#
loop_
_entity_poly.entity_id
_entity_poly.type
_entity_poly.pdbx_seq_one_letter_code
_entity_poly.pdbx_strand_id
1 'polypeptide(L)'
;KINNDVSVDTFRPYFEEYAAERKSNQQDYTPDSVSKILATITRGSNDTDYSGYDMTAGTGTLIIQKWWDDMNCETPFTYAPHRYLYKADELSDSAIIYLIHNLALRGMNAIVVHGDVLEGTTKNIYFIQNSDDDYLHFSDINVMPRTDDIAREFSVSEWIGEPIEHIESQEVILNFAYPSIKEAFEVDYSNKPFEGKGLDYYHNRIKLKEVSHSIERSKKNKIYPKGAIIIQLSATSGQVGLLKSNGKVGTQYAVVTLKDYINPYIAFLWLKMEIPRFFHRVQEGLNVKLEEIGNCAFPILEYNRWMTKRPDMPLCYI
;
A
#
# COMPACT_ATOMS: atom_id res chain seq x y z
N LYS A 1 -1.62 -19.12 -14.01
CA LYS A 1 -2.07 -18.69 -12.66
C LYS A 1 -2.83 -17.39 -12.88
N ILE A 2 -4.09 -17.28 -12.43
CA ILE A 2 -4.89 -16.06 -12.65
C ILE A 2 -4.38 -14.98 -11.67
N ASN A 3 -4.15 -13.76 -12.16
CA ASN A 3 -3.79 -12.61 -11.34
C ASN A 3 -5.08 -11.89 -10.90
N ASN A 4 -5.25 -11.71 -9.59
CA ASN A 4 -6.41 -11.05 -8.99
C ASN A 4 -6.03 -9.72 -8.29
N ASP A 5 -4.81 -9.24 -8.47
CA ASP A 5 -4.33 -8.01 -7.86
C ASP A 5 -4.78 -6.80 -8.68
N VAL A 6 -5.79 -6.09 -8.18
CA VAL A 6 -6.32 -4.85 -8.77
C VAL A 6 -5.60 -3.60 -8.27
N SER A 7 -4.69 -3.73 -7.29
CA SER A 7 -3.95 -2.60 -6.72
C SER A 7 -2.84 -2.08 -7.62
N VAL A 8 -2.49 -2.81 -8.68
CA VAL A 8 -1.42 -2.47 -9.62
C VAL A 8 -1.98 -2.33 -11.02
N ASP A 9 -1.31 -1.54 -11.86
CA ASP A 9 -1.66 -1.41 -13.26
C ASP A 9 -1.53 -2.77 -14.00
N THR A 10 -2.65 -3.25 -14.54
CA THR A 10 -2.75 -4.57 -15.16
C THR A 10 -2.11 -4.60 -16.54
N PHE A 11 -2.12 -3.47 -17.27
CA PHE A 11 -1.63 -3.39 -18.64
C PHE A 11 -0.21 -2.86 -18.75
N ARG A 12 0.37 -2.32 -17.66
CA ARG A 12 1.74 -1.82 -17.64
C ARG A 12 2.74 -2.71 -18.39
N PRO A 13 2.90 -4.02 -18.07
CA PRO A 13 3.93 -4.84 -18.72
C PRO A 13 3.71 -4.95 -20.22
N TYR A 14 2.45 -5.04 -20.65
CA TYR A 14 2.08 -5.12 -22.06
C TYR A 14 2.34 -3.79 -22.77
N PHE A 15 1.91 -2.67 -22.19
CA PHE A 15 2.13 -1.34 -22.74
C PHE A 15 3.63 -1.05 -22.87
N GLU A 16 4.42 -1.37 -21.85
CA GLU A 16 5.88 -1.21 -21.87
C GLU A 16 6.58 -2.00 -22.97
N GLU A 17 6.10 -3.22 -23.27
CA GLU A 17 6.70 -4.08 -24.27
C GLU A 17 6.32 -3.69 -25.70
N TYR A 18 5.06 -3.32 -25.93
CA TYR A 18 4.49 -3.20 -27.28
C TYR A 18 4.15 -1.78 -27.73
N ALA A 19 3.82 -0.88 -26.80
CA ALA A 19 3.22 0.42 -27.11
C ALA A 19 4.03 1.62 -26.58
N ALA A 20 4.97 1.40 -25.66
CA ALA A 20 5.77 2.47 -25.08
C ALA A 20 6.81 3.00 -26.07
N GLU A 21 6.69 4.28 -26.40
CA GLU A 21 7.57 5.00 -27.31
C GLU A 21 8.85 5.49 -26.60
N ARG A 22 9.62 4.55 -26.02
CA ARG A 22 10.81 4.88 -25.20
C ARG A 22 11.92 5.61 -25.97
N LYS A 23 11.99 5.44 -27.29
CA LYS A 23 13.03 6.06 -28.12
C LYS A 23 12.68 7.46 -28.62
N SER A 24 11.43 7.67 -29.03
CA SER A 24 10.95 8.95 -29.57
C SER A 24 10.57 9.89 -28.43
N ASN A 25 9.74 9.43 -27.51
CA ASN A 25 9.07 10.28 -26.52
C ASN A 25 9.60 10.09 -25.10
N GLN A 26 10.59 9.20 -24.90
CA GLN A 26 11.20 8.91 -23.59
C GLN A 26 10.16 8.69 -22.49
N GLN A 27 9.06 8.03 -22.83
CA GLN A 27 8.02 7.71 -21.86
C GLN A 27 8.56 6.72 -20.84
N ASP A 28 8.75 7.19 -19.61
CA ASP A 28 9.18 6.39 -18.48
C ASP A 28 8.00 6.03 -17.59
N TYR A 29 8.00 4.78 -17.14
CA TYR A 29 6.99 4.25 -16.24
C TYR A 29 7.21 4.76 -14.81
N THR A 30 6.13 5.11 -14.09
CA THR A 30 6.22 5.52 -12.68
C THR A 30 6.23 4.29 -11.75
N PRO A 31 7.34 3.95 -11.07
CA PRO A 31 7.40 2.76 -10.23
C PRO A 31 6.35 2.76 -9.12
N ASP A 32 5.79 1.59 -8.80
CA ASP A 32 4.71 1.44 -7.78
C ASP A 32 5.08 2.09 -6.43
N SER A 33 6.36 2.04 -6.04
CA SER A 33 6.82 2.64 -4.79
C SER A 33 6.68 4.17 -4.78
N VAL A 34 6.95 4.83 -5.91
CA VAL A 34 6.83 6.28 -6.04
C VAL A 34 5.36 6.67 -6.06
N SER A 35 4.55 5.95 -6.83
CA SER A 35 3.11 6.18 -6.94
C SER A 35 2.40 6.01 -5.59
N LYS A 36 2.78 5.02 -4.77
CA LYS A 36 2.24 4.82 -3.42
C LYS A 36 2.57 5.98 -2.48
N ILE A 37 3.80 6.47 -2.52
CA ILE A 37 4.21 7.64 -1.73
C ILE A 37 3.39 8.86 -2.14
N LEU A 38 3.27 9.10 -3.45
CA LEU A 38 2.52 10.24 -3.96
C LEU A 38 1.04 10.16 -3.53
N ALA A 39 0.39 9.02 -3.70
CA ALA A 39 -0.99 8.78 -3.28
C ALA A 39 -1.20 9.06 -1.78
N THR A 40 -0.25 8.64 -0.93
CA THR A 40 -0.31 8.89 0.52
C THR A 40 -0.18 10.37 0.85
N ILE A 41 0.77 11.08 0.21
CA ILE A 41 1.03 12.51 0.49
C ILE A 41 -0.11 13.39 -0.01
N THR A 42 -0.76 13.01 -1.12
CA THR A 42 -1.90 13.75 -1.69
C THR A 42 -3.24 13.36 -1.08
N ARG A 43 -3.25 12.54 -0.02
CA ARG A 43 -4.48 12.18 0.70
C ARG A 43 -5.05 13.40 1.42
N GLY A 44 -6.08 13.99 0.84
CA GLY A 44 -6.82 15.12 1.40
C GLY A 44 -8.21 14.74 1.93
N SER A 45 -8.84 15.70 2.61
CA SER A 45 -10.30 15.74 2.77
C SER A 45 -10.97 15.95 1.42
N ASN A 46 -12.27 15.65 1.30
CA ASN A 46 -13.02 15.76 0.05
C ASN A 46 -13.36 17.22 -0.34
N ASP A 47 -12.45 18.17 -0.12
CA ASP A 47 -12.65 19.61 -0.34
C ASP A 47 -12.24 20.08 -1.76
N THR A 48 -11.93 19.14 -2.66
CA THR A 48 -11.54 19.41 -4.05
C THR A 48 -12.51 18.73 -5.02
N ASP A 49 -12.65 19.29 -6.22
CA ASP A 49 -13.58 18.78 -7.25
C ASP A 49 -13.28 17.32 -7.65
N TYR A 50 -12.02 16.91 -7.55
CA TYR A 50 -11.55 15.55 -7.82
C TYR A 50 -10.80 14.98 -6.62
N SER A 51 -10.96 13.68 -6.39
CA SER A 51 -10.17 12.90 -5.42
C SER A 51 -8.72 12.70 -5.86
N GLY A 52 -8.44 12.85 -7.16
CA GLY A 52 -7.11 12.85 -7.74
C GLY A 52 -7.18 13.24 -9.22
N TYR A 53 -6.18 13.99 -9.68
CA TYR A 53 -6.07 14.43 -11.07
C TYR A 53 -4.66 14.18 -11.61
N ASP A 54 -4.58 13.48 -12.74
CA ASP A 54 -3.33 13.21 -13.47
C ASP A 54 -3.47 13.67 -14.93
N MET A 55 -2.76 14.73 -15.31
CA MET A 55 -2.82 15.34 -16.63
C MET A 55 -2.03 14.58 -17.70
N THR A 56 -1.27 13.55 -17.32
CA THR A 56 -0.49 12.71 -18.24
C THR A 56 -0.55 11.26 -17.75
N ALA A 57 -1.77 10.72 -17.69
CA ALA A 57 -2.05 9.52 -16.93
C ALA A 57 -1.42 8.24 -17.49
N GLY A 58 -1.07 8.23 -18.78
CA GLY A 58 -0.59 7.03 -19.46
C GLY A 58 -1.63 5.92 -19.35
N THR A 59 -1.23 4.79 -18.78
CA THR A 59 -2.14 3.66 -18.48
C THR A 59 -2.87 3.79 -17.14
N GLY A 60 -2.63 4.86 -16.37
CA GLY A 60 -3.40 5.22 -15.16
C GLY A 60 -2.77 4.84 -13.83
N THR A 61 -1.47 4.51 -13.79
CA THR A 61 -0.81 4.01 -12.57
C THR A 61 -1.00 4.94 -11.36
N LEU A 62 -0.83 6.25 -11.51
CA LEU A 62 -0.96 7.19 -10.38
C LEU A 62 -2.39 7.25 -9.86
N ILE A 63 -3.37 7.32 -10.77
CA ILE A 63 -4.79 7.33 -10.42
C ILE A 63 -5.22 6.02 -9.75
N ILE A 64 -4.74 4.87 -10.25
CA ILE A 64 -5.00 3.56 -9.64
C ILE A 64 -4.44 3.51 -8.21
N GLN A 65 -3.21 3.99 -7.98
CA GLN A 65 -2.64 4.00 -6.62
C GLN A 65 -3.38 4.97 -5.70
N LYS A 66 -3.83 6.12 -6.22
CA LYS A 66 -4.64 7.07 -5.44
C LYS A 66 -5.98 6.46 -5.02
N TRP A 67 -6.67 5.79 -5.95
CA TRP A 67 -7.89 5.05 -5.66
C TRP A 67 -7.68 3.93 -4.66
N TRP A 68 -6.61 3.16 -4.83
CA TRP A 68 -6.29 2.07 -3.91
C TRP A 68 -6.00 2.58 -2.50
N ASP A 69 -5.30 3.71 -2.38
CA ASP A 69 -5.06 4.36 -1.10
C ASP A 69 -6.37 4.84 -0.45
N ASP A 70 -7.22 5.53 -1.22
CA ASP A 70 -8.54 5.98 -0.79
C ASP A 70 -9.41 4.82 -0.28
N MET A 71 -9.42 3.69 -1.00
CA MET A 71 -10.15 2.49 -0.59
C MET A 71 -9.59 1.87 0.70
N ASN A 72 -8.27 1.86 0.86
CA ASN A 72 -7.62 1.29 2.07
C ASN A 72 -7.73 2.17 3.31
N CYS A 73 -8.09 3.44 3.15
CA CYS A 73 -8.44 4.32 4.26
C CYS A 73 -9.90 4.16 4.72
N GLU A 74 -10.65 3.26 4.09
CA GLU A 74 -12.04 2.99 4.40
C GLU A 74 -12.23 1.53 4.83
N THR A 75 -13.46 1.19 5.22
CA THR A 75 -13.92 -0.19 5.45
C THR A 75 -14.91 -0.58 4.36
N PRO A 76 -15.20 -1.89 4.20
CA PRO A 76 -16.29 -2.35 3.32
C PRO A 76 -17.67 -1.72 3.59
N PHE A 77 -17.89 -1.11 4.76
CA PHE A 77 -19.15 -0.46 5.13
C PHE A 77 -19.14 1.06 4.95
N THR A 78 -17.95 1.68 4.90
CA THR A 78 -17.78 3.14 4.80
C THR A 78 -17.31 3.58 3.43
N TYR A 79 -16.68 2.70 2.65
CA TYR A 79 -16.34 2.97 1.27
C TYR A 79 -17.60 3.00 0.39
N ALA A 80 -17.69 3.99 -0.50
CA ALA A 80 -18.73 4.07 -1.51
C ALA A 80 -18.20 4.75 -2.77
N PRO A 81 -18.33 4.14 -3.97
CA PRO A 81 -17.82 4.71 -5.21
C PRO A 81 -18.25 6.15 -5.47
N HIS A 82 -19.51 6.51 -5.19
CA HIS A 82 -20.04 7.86 -5.42
C HIS A 82 -19.33 8.99 -4.65
N ARG A 83 -18.51 8.68 -3.64
CA ARG A 83 -17.73 9.68 -2.87
C ARG A 83 -16.44 10.10 -3.54
N TYR A 84 -16.03 9.36 -4.56
CA TYR A 84 -14.73 9.50 -5.20
C TYR A 84 -14.93 9.80 -6.68
N LEU A 85 -14.28 10.84 -7.17
CA LEU A 85 -14.25 11.16 -8.60
C LEU A 85 -12.82 11.47 -9.00
N TYR A 86 -12.28 10.73 -9.96
CA TYR A 86 -10.92 10.94 -10.46
C TYR A 86 -10.95 11.64 -11.81
N LYS A 87 -9.89 12.38 -12.15
CA LYS A 87 -9.70 12.93 -13.49
C LYS A 87 -8.37 12.44 -14.05
N ALA A 88 -8.36 12.09 -15.33
CA ALA A 88 -7.17 11.69 -16.04
C ALA A 88 -7.18 12.27 -17.45
N ASP A 89 -6.06 12.84 -17.89
CA ASP A 89 -5.90 13.22 -19.28
C ASP A 89 -4.81 12.37 -19.93
N GLU A 90 -5.00 12.01 -21.19
CA GLU A 90 -4.03 11.21 -21.94
C GLU A 90 -3.99 11.64 -23.41
N LEU A 91 -2.78 11.80 -23.94
CA LEU A 91 -2.52 12.27 -25.30
C LEU A 91 -2.51 11.12 -26.32
N SER A 92 -1.98 9.97 -25.94
CA SER A 92 -1.69 8.86 -26.84
C SER A 92 -2.92 8.03 -27.20
N ASP A 93 -3.15 7.87 -28.50
CA ASP A 93 -4.16 6.95 -29.05
C ASP A 93 -3.95 5.50 -28.63
N SER A 94 -2.70 5.11 -28.34
CA SER A 94 -2.40 3.73 -27.93
C SER A 94 -2.64 3.50 -26.44
N ALA A 95 -2.51 4.52 -25.59
CA ALA A 95 -2.60 4.40 -24.13
C ALA A 95 -4.04 4.52 -23.61
N ILE A 96 -4.86 5.34 -24.27
CA ILE A 96 -6.20 5.73 -23.82
C ILE A 96 -7.10 4.53 -23.49
N ILE A 97 -7.05 3.46 -24.30
CA ILE A 97 -7.90 2.28 -24.10
C ILE A 97 -7.50 1.49 -22.85
N TYR A 98 -6.20 1.41 -22.54
CA TYR A 98 -5.71 0.75 -21.35
C TYR A 98 -6.05 1.53 -20.09
N LEU A 99 -5.98 2.87 -20.17
CA LEU A 99 -6.41 3.76 -19.10
C LEU A 99 -7.89 3.53 -18.78
N ILE A 100 -8.78 3.69 -19.77
CA ILE A 100 -10.23 3.50 -19.62
C ILE A 100 -10.54 2.11 -19.05
N HIS A 101 -9.92 1.06 -19.60
CA HIS A 101 -10.14 -0.31 -19.12
C HIS A 101 -9.66 -0.48 -17.68
N ASN A 102 -8.50 0.07 -17.32
CA ASN A 102 -7.99 -0.02 -15.96
C ASN A 102 -8.95 0.63 -14.95
N LEU A 103 -9.49 1.80 -15.27
CA LEU A 103 -10.42 2.49 -14.38
C LEU A 103 -11.75 1.72 -14.27
N ALA A 104 -12.29 1.25 -15.40
CA ALA A 104 -13.56 0.51 -15.43
C ALA A 104 -13.49 -0.84 -14.70
N LEU A 105 -12.40 -1.59 -14.89
CA LEU A 105 -12.16 -2.87 -14.21
C LEU A 105 -12.15 -2.75 -12.67
N ARG A 106 -11.86 -1.55 -12.15
CA ARG A 106 -11.73 -1.28 -10.70
C ARG A 106 -13.00 -0.69 -10.08
N GLY A 107 -14.09 -0.55 -10.86
CA GLY A 107 -15.32 0.04 -10.35
C GLY A 107 -15.16 1.52 -9.97
N MET A 108 -14.25 2.24 -10.62
CA MET A 108 -13.95 3.64 -10.33
C MET A 108 -14.94 4.59 -11.01
N ASN A 109 -15.20 5.74 -10.38
CA ASN A 109 -15.79 6.90 -11.06
C ASN A 109 -14.67 7.83 -11.53
N ALA A 110 -14.60 8.10 -12.84
CA ALA A 110 -13.55 8.95 -13.39
C ALA A 110 -13.97 9.68 -14.67
N ILE A 111 -13.35 10.84 -14.92
CA ILE A 111 -13.43 11.56 -16.19
C ILE A 111 -12.09 11.39 -16.90
N VAL A 112 -12.13 10.92 -18.15
CA VAL A 112 -10.94 10.74 -18.98
C VAL A 112 -11.01 11.64 -20.20
N VAL A 113 -10.09 12.60 -20.31
CA VAL A 113 -9.97 13.48 -21.49
C VAL A 113 -8.89 12.93 -22.40
N HIS A 114 -9.26 12.53 -23.62
CA HIS A 114 -8.31 12.10 -24.63
C HIS A 114 -7.92 13.29 -25.50
N GLY A 115 -6.71 13.81 -25.33
CA GLY A 115 -6.29 15.04 -26.02
C GLY A 115 -4.97 15.62 -25.51
N ASP A 116 -4.59 16.74 -26.10
CA ASP A 116 -3.49 17.56 -25.62
C ASP A 116 -3.99 18.56 -24.57
N VAL A 117 -3.54 18.39 -23.33
CA VAL A 117 -3.93 19.25 -22.20
C VAL A 117 -3.36 20.66 -22.33
N LEU A 118 -2.19 20.83 -22.94
CA LEU A 118 -1.52 22.12 -23.05
C LEU A 118 -2.14 22.97 -24.18
N GLU A 119 -2.44 22.35 -25.32
CA GLU A 119 -3.10 23.02 -26.43
C GLU A 119 -4.63 23.11 -26.25
N GLY A 120 -5.19 22.25 -25.38
CA GLY A 120 -6.64 22.12 -25.19
C GLY A 120 -7.34 21.43 -26.36
N THR A 121 -6.60 20.71 -27.20
CA THR A 121 -7.17 19.94 -28.32
C THR A 121 -7.68 18.60 -27.81
N THR A 122 -8.96 18.30 -28.00
CA THR A 122 -9.58 17.10 -27.43
C THR A 122 -10.20 16.23 -28.51
N LYS A 123 -9.90 14.94 -28.49
CA LYS A 123 -10.57 13.93 -29.31
C LYS A 123 -11.92 13.60 -28.70
N ASN A 124 -11.96 12.94 -27.55
CA ASN A 124 -13.22 12.60 -26.90
C ASN A 124 -13.04 12.64 -25.38
N ILE A 125 -14.15 12.77 -24.66
CA ILE A 125 -14.18 12.73 -23.21
C ILE A 125 -15.03 11.54 -22.79
N TYR A 126 -14.48 10.73 -21.91
CA TYR A 126 -15.14 9.53 -21.38
C TYR A 126 -15.52 9.75 -19.93
N PHE A 127 -16.69 9.26 -19.57
CA PHE A 127 -17.15 9.23 -18.19
C PHE A 127 -17.25 7.78 -17.74
N ILE A 128 -16.32 7.39 -16.88
CA ILE A 128 -16.29 6.07 -16.27
C ILE A 128 -17.14 6.14 -15.02
N GLN A 129 -18.20 5.35 -14.95
CA GLN A 129 -19.21 5.48 -13.90
C GLN A 129 -19.57 4.11 -13.31
N ASN A 130 -19.41 3.96 -12.01
CA ASN A 130 -19.95 2.86 -11.24
C ASN A 130 -21.43 3.12 -10.99
N SER A 131 -22.26 2.71 -11.95
CA SER A 131 -23.71 2.95 -11.97
C SER A 131 -24.44 2.19 -10.87
N ASP A 132 -23.93 1.03 -10.45
CA ASP A 132 -24.50 0.24 -9.35
C ASP A 132 -24.12 0.77 -7.95
N ASP A 133 -23.17 1.71 -7.88
CA ASP A 133 -22.56 2.23 -6.65
C ASP A 133 -22.10 1.11 -5.71
N ASP A 134 -21.44 0.10 -6.28
CA ASP A 134 -20.92 -1.08 -5.59
C ASP A 134 -19.44 -1.27 -5.91
N TYR A 135 -18.61 -1.27 -4.87
CA TYR A 135 -17.15 -1.38 -4.97
C TYR A 135 -16.64 -2.75 -5.45
N LEU A 136 -17.52 -3.75 -5.60
CA LEU A 136 -17.22 -5.05 -6.20
C LEU A 136 -17.62 -5.14 -7.68
N HIS A 137 -18.41 -4.19 -8.19
CA HIS A 137 -18.86 -4.16 -9.58
C HIS A 137 -17.91 -3.34 -10.46
N PHE A 138 -17.94 -3.61 -11.76
CA PHE A 138 -17.20 -2.83 -12.76
C PHE A 138 -17.95 -1.53 -13.07
N SER A 139 -17.23 -0.54 -13.57
CA SER A 139 -17.85 0.68 -14.06
C SER A 139 -18.25 0.57 -15.52
N ASP A 140 -19.32 1.27 -15.86
CA ASP A 140 -19.69 1.57 -17.23
C ASP A 140 -18.71 2.56 -17.87
N ILE A 141 -18.63 2.49 -19.20
CA ILE A 141 -17.83 3.40 -20.01
C ILE A 141 -18.79 4.23 -20.84
N ASN A 142 -18.96 5.49 -20.43
CA ASN A 142 -19.80 6.45 -21.11
C ASN A 142 -18.93 7.40 -21.96
N VAL A 143 -19.52 7.97 -23.01
CA VAL A 143 -18.87 8.92 -23.92
C VAL A 143 -19.65 10.22 -23.82
N MET A 144 -19.01 11.30 -23.37
CA MET A 144 -19.67 12.60 -23.26
C MET A 144 -19.94 13.21 -24.66
N PRO A 145 -21.05 13.92 -24.84
CA PRO A 145 -21.33 14.58 -26.11
C PRO A 145 -20.42 15.80 -26.29
N ARG A 146 -20.03 16.11 -27.53
CA ARG A 146 -19.22 17.29 -27.86
C ARG A 146 -20.08 18.57 -27.92
N THR A 147 -20.70 18.94 -26.80
CA THR A 147 -21.51 20.17 -26.69
C THR A 147 -20.67 21.35 -26.19
N ASP A 148 -21.16 22.58 -26.38
CA ASP A 148 -20.50 23.81 -25.91
C ASP A 148 -20.34 23.84 -24.38
N ASP A 149 -21.28 23.24 -23.63
CA ASP A 149 -21.21 23.19 -22.18
C ASP A 149 -20.12 22.22 -21.70
N ILE A 150 -19.99 21.06 -22.34
CA ILE A 150 -18.89 20.11 -22.08
C ILE A 150 -17.55 20.71 -22.47
N ALA A 151 -17.48 21.40 -23.61
CA ALA A 151 -16.27 22.09 -24.03
C ALA A 151 -15.85 23.17 -23.01
N ARG A 152 -16.80 23.92 -22.45
CA ARG A 152 -16.53 24.92 -21.42
C ARG A 152 -16.05 24.28 -20.11
N GLU A 153 -16.72 23.22 -19.66
CA GLU A 153 -16.40 22.52 -18.41
C GLU A 153 -14.96 21.96 -18.41
N PHE A 154 -14.56 21.33 -19.51
CA PHE A 154 -13.25 20.68 -19.62
C PHE A 154 -12.19 21.53 -20.33
N SER A 155 -12.46 22.82 -20.53
CA SER A 155 -11.55 23.76 -21.20
C SER A 155 -11.08 23.28 -22.58
N VAL A 156 -11.98 22.72 -23.37
CA VAL A 156 -11.69 22.26 -24.74
C VAL A 156 -11.61 23.47 -25.67
N SER A 157 -10.43 23.70 -26.23
CA SER A 157 -10.17 24.73 -27.24
C SER A 157 -10.64 24.31 -28.63
N GLU A 158 -10.37 23.06 -29.00
CA GLU A 158 -10.69 22.50 -30.33
C GLU A 158 -10.99 21.01 -30.23
N TRP A 159 -12.02 20.54 -30.94
CA TRP A 159 -12.31 19.12 -31.08
C TRP A 159 -11.59 18.55 -32.31
N ILE A 160 -10.84 17.45 -32.11
CA ILE A 160 -10.06 16.80 -33.16
C ILE A 160 -10.56 15.39 -33.48
N GLY A 161 -10.55 15.03 -34.76
CA GLY A 161 -11.01 13.72 -35.24
C GLY A 161 -12.53 13.52 -35.18
N GLU A 162 -12.98 12.35 -35.63
CA GLU A 162 -14.40 12.01 -35.72
C GLU A 162 -15.03 11.82 -34.34
N PRO A 163 -16.25 12.34 -34.10
CA PRO A 163 -16.97 12.16 -32.85
C PRO A 163 -17.34 10.69 -32.64
N ILE A 164 -17.13 10.20 -31.43
CA ILE A 164 -17.74 8.95 -30.99
C ILE A 164 -19.18 9.25 -30.58
N GLU A 165 -20.11 8.37 -30.96
CA GLU A 165 -21.52 8.50 -30.58
C GLU A 165 -21.64 8.57 -29.06
N HIS A 166 -22.42 9.53 -28.57
CA HIS A 166 -22.68 9.71 -27.15
C HIS A 166 -23.42 8.48 -26.61
N ILE A 167 -22.87 7.91 -25.52
CA ILE A 167 -23.43 6.77 -24.80
C ILE A 167 -23.39 7.12 -23.33
N GLU A 168 -24.48 6.84 -22.62
CA GLU A 168 -24.58 7.08 -21.18
C GLU A 168 -25.38 5.96 -20.50
N SER A 169 -24.96 5.59 -19.29
CA SER A 169 -25.67 4.68 -18.40
C SER A 169 -27.09 5.21 -18.14
N GLN A 170 -28.08 4.35 -18.31
CA GLN A 170 -29.48 4.78 -18.23
C GLN A 170 -29.98 4.87 -16.78
N GLU A 171 -29.57 3.93 -15.93
CA GLU A 171 -29.91 3.90 -14.52
C GLU A 171 -28.64 4.02 -13.69
N VAL A 172 -28.67 4.93 -12.71
CA VAL A 172 -27.60 5.12 -11.74
C VAL A 172 -28.21 5.02 -10.36
N ILE A 173 -27.70 4.08 -9.58
CA ILE A 173 -28.11 3.80 -8.22
C ILE A 173 -27.19 4.57 -7.28
N LEU A 174 -27.76 5.10 -6.20
CA LEU A 174 -27.01 5.64 -5.08
C LEU A 174 -27.30 4.78 -3.86
N ASN A 175 -26.30 4.02 -3.41
CA ASN A 175 -26.44 3.16 -2.25
C ASN A 175 -26.15 3.93 -0.97
N PHE A 176 -26.81 3.49 0.11
CA PHE A 176 -26.48 4.00 1.43
C PHE A 176 -25.07 3.56 1.84
N ALA A 177 -24.28 4.49 2.34
CA ALA A 177 -22.96 4.22 2.91
C ALA A 177 -22.79 4.91 4.25
N TYR A 178 -22.17 4.21 5.22
CA TYR A 178 -21.84 4.80 6.51
C TYR A 178 -20.86 5.98 6.33
N PRO A 179 -20.86 6.97 7.25
CA PRO A 179 -19.94 8.10 7.17
C PRO A 179 -18.49 7.66 6.90
N SER A 180 -17.81 8.38 6.00
CA SER A 180 -16.41 8.10 5.66
C SER A 180 -15.56 8.23 6.91
N ILE A 181 -14.60 7.31 7.04
CA ILE A 181 -13.58 7.36 8.11
C ILE A 181 -12.20 7.77 7.58
N LYS A 182 -12.11 8.10 6.28
CA LYS A 182 -10.87 8.54 5.65
C LYS A 182 -10.46 9.88 6.25
N GLU A 183 -9.26 9.93 6.78
CA GLU A 183 -8.63 11.16 7.26
C GLU A 183 -7.56 11.63 6.26
N ALA A 184 -7.40 12.95 6.15
CA ALA A 184 -6.31 13.53 5.39
C ALA A 184 -4.96 13.10 5.98
N PHE A 185 -3.95 12.93 5.14
CA PHE A 185 -2.60 12.70 5.63
C PHE A 185 -2.01 14.03 6.14
N GLU A 186 -1.88 14.14 7.46
CA GLU A 186 -1.25 15.31 8.06
C GLU A 186 0.28 15.26 7.87
N VAL A 187 0.80 16.22 7.09
CA VAL A 187 2.24 16.45 6.97
C VAL A 187 2.66 17.47 8.03
N ASP A 188 3.61 17.09 8.88
CA ASP A 188 4.25 18.03 9.79
C ASP A 188 5.23 18.91 9.00
N TYR A 189 4.81 20.14 8.69
CA TYR A 189 5.65 21.15 8.03
C TYR A 189 6.60 21.87 8.99
N SER A 190 6.62 21.50 10.28
CA SER A 190 7.59 22.09 11.18
C SER A 190 8.99 21.65 10.75
N ASN A 191 9.90 22.61 10.54
CA ASN A 191 11.34 22.35 10.35
C ASN A 191 12.01 21.78 11.62
N LYS A 192 11.21 21.25 12.56
CA LYS A 192 11.76 20.45 13.63
C LYS A 192 12.41 19.23 12.96
N PRO A 193 13.61 18.83 13.39
CA PRO A 193 14.11 17.53 12.97
C PRO A 193 12.99 16.53 13.24
N PHE A 194 12.72 15.63 12.30
CA PHE A 194 11.75 14.56 12.48
C PHE A 194 12.11 13.82 13.77
N GLU A 195 11.48 14.20 14.88
CA GLU A 195 11.43 13.47 16.11
C GLU A 195 10.48 12.32 15.83
N GLY A 196 10.95 11.36 15.04
CA GLY A 196 10.08 10.34 14.51
C GLY A 196 9.26 9.74 15.63
N LYS A 197 7.93 9.91 15.58
CA LYS A 197 7.01 8.99 16.23
C LYS A 197 7.24 7.64 15.54
N GLY A 198 8.28 6.93 15.98
CA GLY A 198 8.90 5.82 15.26
C GLY A 198 10.37 5.58 15.64
N LEU A 199 11.14 6.63 15.97
CA LEU A 199 12.45 6.46 16.62
C LEU A 199 12.27 6.00 18.08
N ASP A 200 11.20 6.44 18.74
CA ASP A 200 10.83 6.00 20.09
C ASP A 200 10.34 4.54 20.19
N TYR A 201 9.93 3.91 19.08
CA TYR A 201 9.42 2.53 19.10
C TYR A 201 10.43 1.54 19.70
N TYR A 202 11.72 1.81 19.50
CA TYR A 202 12.79 1.01 20.08
C TYR A 202 13.36 1.62 21.37
N HIS A 203 13.37 2.94 21.55
CA HIS A 203 13.97 3.55 22.74
C HIS A 203 13.16 3.28 24.01
N ASN A 204 11.83 3.24 23.94
CA ASN A 204 10.96 3.07 25.10
C ASN A 204 10.35 1.65 25.24
N ARG A 205 10.88 0.65 24.51
CA ARG A 205 10.43 -0.75 24.61
C ARG A 205 11.51 -1.65 25.19
N ILE A 206 11.05 -2.64 25.96
CA ILE A 206 11.87 -3.74 26.45
C ILE A 206 12.60 -4.39 25.28
N LYS A 207 13.90 -4.60 25.43
CA LYS A 207 14.74 -5.22 24.41
C LYS A 207 14.66 -6.73 24.48
N LEU A 208 14.85 -7.41 23.34
CA LEU A 208 14.84 -8.88 23.29
C LEU A 208 15.85 -9.51 24.26
N LYS A 209 17.01 -8.88 24.46
CA LYS A 209 18.01 -9.32 25.45
C LYS A 209 17.50 -9.32 26.89
N GLU A 210 16.57 -8.43 27.23
CA GLU A 210 16.01 -8.29 28.59
C GLU A 210 15.00 -9.39 28.93
N VAL A 211 14.41 -10.01 27.90
CA VAL A 211 13.42 -11.10 28.02
C VAL A 211 13.99 -12.47 27.66
N SER A 212 15.30 -12.53 27.39
CA SER A 212 16.01 -13.76 27.02
C SER A 212 16.94 -14.22 28.13
N HIS A 213 17.07 -15.53 28.31
CA HIS A 213 18.17 -16.13 29.05
C HIS A 213 19.48 -16.05 28.27
N SER A 214 19.41 -16.23 26.95
CA SER A 214 20.60 -16.19 26.08
C SER A 214 20.22 -15.83 24.66
N ILE A 215 21.08 -15.04 24.02
CA ILE A 215 21.12 -14.85 22.57
C ILE A 215 22.53 -15.21 22.14
N GLU A 216 22.67 -16.33 21.44
CA GLU A 216 23.99 -16.79 20.99
C GLU A 216 23.94 -17.31 19.56
N ARG A 217 25.08 -17.26 18.86
CA ARG A 217 25.21 -17.97 17.59
C ARG A 217 25.13 -19.47 17.84
N SER A 218 24.45 -20.20 16.95
CA SER A 218 24.37 -21.65 17.04
C SER A 218 25.77 -22.28 17.03
N LYS A 219 26.00 -23.23 17.96
CA LYS A 219 27.26 -23.95 18.11
C LYS A 219 27.16 -25.37 17.54
N LYS A 220 28.22 -25.81 16.86
CA LYS A 220 28.32 -27.19 16.34
C LYS A 220 28.13 -28.19 17.49
N ASN A 221 27.24 -29.16 17.30
CA ASN A 221 26.88 -30.21 18.27
C ASN A 221 26.15 -29.76 19.55
N LYS A 222 25.80 -28.47 19.71
CA LYS A 222 24.92 -28.05 20.81
C LYS A 222 23.47 -28.39 20.48
N ILE A 223 22.75 -28.93 21.46
CA ILE A 223 21.30 -29.18 21.40
C ILE A 223 20.61 -28.01 22.09
N TYR A 224 19.69 -27.38 21.37
CA TYR A 224 18.87 -26.28 21.88
C TYR A 224 17.49 -26.82 22.29
N PRO A 225 16.87 -26.24 23.33
CA PRO A 225 15.60 -26.73 23.85
C PRO A 225 14.43 -26.41 22.91
N LYS A 226 13.37 -27.22 23.02
CA LYS A 226 12.04 -26.92 22.48
C LYS A 226 11.61 -25.53 22.96
N GLY A 227 11.07 -24.73 22.05
CA GLY A 227 10.66 -23.35 22.34
C GLY A 227 11.76 -22.31 22.06
N ALA A 228 13.01 -22.70 21.81
CA ALA A 228 14.00 -21.73 21.36
C ALA A 228 13.64 -21.17 19.97
N ILE A 229 13.88 -19.87 19.79
CA ILE A 229 13.63 -19.15 18.54
C ILE A 229 14.96 -19.03 17.79
N ILE A 230 14.94 -19.33 16.49
CA ILE A 230 16.11 -19.22 15.63
C ILE A 230 15.93 -18.07 14.66
N ILE A 231 16.97 -17.26 14.45
CA ILE A 231 16.95 -16.09 13.57
C ILE A 231 18.14 -16.19 12.63
N GLN A 232 17.91 -16.23 11.32
CA GLN A 232 18.98 -16.34 10.34
C GLN A 232 19.72 -15.01 10.20
N LEU A 233 21.05 -15.02 10.37
CA LEU A 233 21.87 -13.80 10.38
C LEU A 233 22.25 -13.29 8.98
N SER A 234 22.24 -14.18 7.98
CA SER A 234 22.83 -13.96 6.66
C SER A 234 21.80 -13.82 5.52
N ALA A 235 20.53 -13.59 5.86
CA ALA A 235 19.46 -13.44 4.88
C ALA A 235 18.85 -12.05 5.01
N THR A 236 18.59 -11.41 3.87
CA THR A 236 18.01 -10.05 3.79
C THR A 236 16.68 -9.92 4.51
N SER A 237 15.93 -11.03 4.65
CA SER A 237 14.64 -11.07 5.34
C SER A 237 14.70 -11.61 6.77
N GLY A 238 15.87 -12.02 7.28
CA GLY A 238 16.04 -12.52 8.65
C GLY A 238 15.08 -13.65 9.05
N GLN A 239 15.08 -14.78 8.33
CA GLN A 239 14.13 -15.86 8.57
C GLN A 239 14.09 -16.28 10.05
N VAL A 240 12.89 -16.23 10.63
CA VAL A 240 12.63 -16.61 12.02
C VAL A 240 11.96 -17.97 12.07
N GLY A 241 12.44 -18.86 12.95
CA GLY A 241 11.88 -20.19 13.19
C GLY A 241 11.67 -20.46 14.68
N LEU A 242 10.81 -21.42 14.99
CA LEU A 242 10.56 -21.91 16.34
C LEU A 242 10.89 -23.40 16.43
N LEU A 243 11.72 -23.80 17.41
CA LEU A 243 12.02 -25.21 17.64
C LEU A 243 10.82 -25.93 18.28
N LYS A 244 10.24 -26.88 17.56
CA LYS A 244 9.11 -27.72 18.06
C LYS A 244 9.55 -28.86 18.97
N SER A 245 10.84 -29.19 18.96
CA SER A 245 11.48 -30.22 19.79
C SER A 245 12.93 -29.81 20.10
N ASN A 246 13.55 -30.46 21.07
CA ASN A 246 14.99 -30.29 21.30
C ASN A 246 15.76 -30.70 20.04
N GLY A 247 16.74 -29.91 19.61
CA GLY A 247 17.42 -30.18 18.35
C GLY A 247 18.68 -29.37 18.12
N LYS A 248 19.48 -29.80 17.13
CA LYS A 248 20.64 -29.05 16.64
C LYS A 248 20.16 -27.97 15.66
N VAL A 249 20.85 -26.84 15.64
CA VAL A 249 20.53 -25.69 14.76
C VAL A 249 21.73 -25.40 13.86
N GLY A 250 21.49 -25.01 12.61
CA GLY A 250 22.55 -24.62 11.68
C GLY A 250 23.35 -23.40 12.17
N THR A 251 24.64 -23.31 11.81
CA THR A 251 25.57 -22.26 12.28
C THR A 251 25.27 -20.86 11.73
N GLN A 252 24.39 -20.76 10.74
CA GLN A 252 23.89 -19.52 10.16
C GLN A 252 22.82 -18.81 11.02
N TYR A 253 22.33 -19.48 12.07
CA TYR A 253 21.29 -18.94 12.95
C TYR A 253 21.88 -18.41 14.27
N ALA A 254 21.32 -17.31 14.73
CA ALA A 254 21.27 -16.98 16.15
C ALA A 254 20.16 -17.78 16.82
N VAL A 255 20.39 -18.21 18.06
CA VAL A 255 19.42 -18.93 18.88
C VAL A 255 19.10 -18.08 20.10
N VAL A 256 17.81 -17.80 20.26
CA VAL A 256 17.23 -17.03 21.35
C VAL A 256 16.50 -18.00 22.27
N THR A 257 16.97 -18.08 23.51
CA THR A 257 16.30 -18.81 24.59
C THR A 257 15.61 -17.79 25.48
N LEU A 258 14.29 -17.80 25.53
CA LEU A 258 13.48 -16.85 26.29
C LEU A 258 13.42 -17.21 27.77
N LYS A 259 13.11 -16.23 28.62
CA LYS A 259 12.81 -16.46 30.04
C LYS A 259 11.50 -17.22 30.20
N ASP A 260 11.40 -18.05 31.26
CA ASP A 260 10.29 -18.99 31.47
C ASP A 260 8.89 -18.36 31.49
N TYR A 261 8.78 -17.08 31.87
CA TYR A 261 7.49 -16.35 31.91
C TYR A 261 7.01 -15.86 30.54
N ILE A 262 7.82 -16.00 29.48
CA ILE A 262 7.46 -15.59 28.11
C ILE A 262 6.98 -16.80 27.33
N ASN A 263 5.78 -16.73 26.75
CA ASN A 263 5.28 -17.75 25.86
C ASN A 263 6.10 -17.77 24.53
N PRO A 264 6.82 -18.87 24.21
CA PRO A 264 7.73 -18.87 23.06
C PRO A 264 7.03 -18.84 21.71
N TYR A 265 5.80 -19.35 21.61
CA TYR A 265 5.04 -19.33 20.36
C TYR A 265 4.59 -17.91 20.02
N ILE A 266 4.11 -17.18 21.02
CA ILE A 266 3.69 -15.79 20.89
C ILE A 266 4.88 -14.89 20.55
N ALA A 267 6.01 -15.07 21.25
CA ALA A 267 7.27 -14.40 20.95
C ALA A 267 7.75 -14.66 19.52
N PHE A 268 7.61 -15.90 19.04
CA PHE A 268 7.94 -16.28 17.67
C PHE A 268 7.08 -15.55 16.63
N LEU A 269 5.76 -15.48 16.84
CA LEU A 269 4.86 -14.77 15.92
C LEU A 269 5.23 -13.29 15.83
N TRP A 270 5.51 -12.65 16.97
CA TRP A 270 5.96 -11.27 16.99
C TRP A 270 7.30 -11.08 16.26
N LEU A 271 8.32 -11.85 16.62
CA LEU A 271 9.65 -11.73 16.00
C LEU A 271 9.61 -12.02 14.49
N LYS A 272 8.73 -12.91 14.04
CA LYS A 272 8.52 -13.16 12.61
C LYS A 272 8.02 -11.91 11.87
N MET A 273 7.26 -11.04 12.53
CA MET A 273 6.81 -9.75 11.97
C MET A 273 7.85 -8.64 12.13
N GLU A 274 8.55 -8.61 13.26
CA GLU A 274 9.42 -7.50 13.66
C GLU A 274 10.85 -7.61 13.08
N ILE A 275 11.41 -8.82 12.96
CA ILE A 275 12.79 -9.03 12.50
C ILE A 275 13.05 -8.46 11.10
N PRO A 276 12.17 -8.62 10.10
CA PRO A 276 12.37 -8.00 8.78
C PRO A 276 12.52 -6.46 8.85
N ARG A 277 11.69 -5.80 9.67
CA ARG A 277 11.76 -4.33 9.89
C ARG A 277 13.04 -3.96 10.64
N PHE A 278 13.39 -4.73 11.67
CA PHE A 278 14.60 -4.53 12.45
C PHE A 278 15.87 -4.64 11.60
N PHE A 279 15.95 -5.67 10.73
CA PHE A 279 17.10 -5.92 9.87
C PHE A 279 17.32 -4.77 8.87
N HIS A 280 16.24 -4.25 8.26
CA HIS A 280 16.34 -3.11 7.35
C HIS A 280 17.07 -1.89 7.96
N ARG A 281 17.01 -1.73 9.29
CA ARG A 281 17.65 -0.62 9.99
C ARG A 281 19.10 -0.89 10.40
N VAL A 282 19.43 -2.09 10.88
CA VAL A 282 20.73 -2.39 11.51
C VAL A 282 21.69 -3.17 10.63
N GLN A 283 21.23 -3.61 9.45
CA GLN A 283 22.02 -4.45 8.57
C GLN A 283 23.11 -3.64 7.85
N GLU A 284 24.37 -3.94 8.14
CA GLU A 284 25.53 -3.43 7.41
C GLU A 284 25.90 -4.44 6.30
N GLY A 285 25.39 -4.23 5.09
CA GLY A 285 25.64 -5.12 3.93
C GLY A 285 24.79 -6.39 3.93
N LEU A 286 25.39 -7.58 3.79
CA LEU A 286 24.65 -8.86 3.64
C LEU A 286 24.31 -9.55 4.98
N ASN A 287 24.91 -9.14 6.09
CA ASN A 287 24.79 -9.83 7.37
C ASN A 287 24.42 -8.87 8.52
N VAL A 288 23.70 -9.39 9.52
CA VAL A 288 23.45 -8.69 10.78
C VAL A 288 24.42 -9.18 11.85
N LYS A 289 24.99 -8.27 12.64
CA LYS A 289 25.84 -8.61 13.80
C LYS A 289 24.98 -9.26 14.89
N LEU A 290 25.47 -10.33 15.51
CA LEU A 290 24.74 -11.05 16.58
C LEU A 290 24.33 -10.14 17.73
N GLU A 291 25.20 -9.18 18.08
CA GLU A 291 25.01 -8.22 19.17
C GLU A 291 23.77 -7.35 18.96
N GLU A 292 23.41 -7.07 17.70
CA GLU A 292 22.25 -6.23 17.36
C GLU A 292 20.92 -6.94 17.62
N ILE A 293 20.86 -8.27 17.48
CA ILE A 293 19.59 -9.02 17.70
C ILE A 293 18.99 -8.73 19.08
N GLY A 294 19.85 -8.57 20.08
CA GLY A 294 19.43 -8.25 21.44
C GLY A 294 18.69 -6.91 21.56
N ASN A 295 18.93 -5.97 20.64
CA ASN A 295 18.35 -4.62 20.62
C ASN A 295 16.99 -4.55 19.90
N CYS A 296 16.52 -5.65 19.32
CA CYS A 296 15.20 -5.77 18.74
C CYS A 296 14.12 -5.47 19.80
N ALA A 297 13.13 -4.66 19.46
CA ALA A 297 12.04 -4.30 20.36
C ALA A 297 11.13 -5.51 20.58
N PHE A 298 10.80 -5.77 21.84
CA PHE A 298 9.91 -6.84 22.25
C PHE A 298 8.63 -6.26 22.85
N PRO A 299 7.44 -6.82 22.55
CA PRO A 299 6.18 -6.26 23.00
C PRO A 299 5.93 -6.74 24.43
N ILE A 300 6.40 -5.99 25.41
CA ILE A 300 5.89 -6.14 26.77
C ILE A 300 5.14 -4.86 27.09
N LEU A 301 3.82 -4.98 27.15
CA LEU A 301 2.99 -3.98 27.82
C LEU A 301 3.34 -4.03 29.30
N GLU A 302 3.62 -2.87 29.90
CA GLU A 302 3.83 -2.76 31.34
C GLU A 302 2.66 -3.42 32.09
N TYR A 303 3.02 -4.25 33.06
CA TYR A 303 2.14 -4.95 33.98
C TYR A 303 1.16 -3.97 34.65
N ASN A 304 -0.13 -4.02 34.29
CA ASN A 304 -1.16 -3.30 35.03
C ASN A 304 -1.71 -4.17 36.17
N ARG A 305 -1.14 -3.99 37.37
CA ARG A 305 -1.43 -4.74 38.60
C ARG A 305 -2.91 -4.77 39.01
N TRP A 306 -3.73 -3.86 38.49
CA TRP A 306 -5.13 -3.70 38.84
C TRP A 306 -6.11 -4.58 38.06
N MET A 307 -5.65 -5.28 37.00
CA MET A 307 -6.54 -6.02 36.08
C MET A 307 -6.57 -7.55 36.28
N THR A 308 -5.96 -8.12 37.34
CA THR A 308 -5.96 -9.58 37.53
C THR A 308 -6.35 -10.01 38.95
N LYS A 309 -7.20 -11.04 39.05
CA LYS A 309 -7.68 -11.65 40.32
C LYS A 309 -6.70 -12.70 40.92
N ARG A 310 -5.50 -12.89 40.36
CA ARG A 310 -4.51 -13.86 40.85
C ARG A 310 -3.08 -13.29 40.76
N PRO A 311 -2.46 -12.89 41.88
CA PRO A 311 -1.15 -12.24 41.92
C PRO A 311 0.06 -13.21 41.79
N ASP A 312 -0.18 -14.51 41.67
CA ASP A 312 0.82 -15.59 41.75
C ASP A 312 1.21 -16.19 40.38
N MET A 313 0.65 -15.71 39.27
CA MET A 313 1.07 -16.12 37.92
C MET A 313 1.40 -14.90 37.04
N PRO A 314 2.62 -14.78 36.50
CA PRO A 314 2.89 -13.85 35.41
C PRO A 314 2.21 -14.37 34.15
N LEU A 315 0.99 -13.90 33.89
CA LEU A 315 0.30 -14.11 32.63
C LEU A 315 0.72 -12.99 31.67
N CYS A 316 1.56 -13.34 30.70
CA CYS A 316 1.89 -12.47 29.57
C CYS A 316 0.68 -12.44 28.62
N TYR A 317 0.02 -11.29 28.55
CA TYR A 317 -0.94 -10.97 27.49
C TYR A 317 -0.23 -10.07 26.48
N ILE A 318 -0.29 -10.47 25.20
CA ILE A 318 -0.25 -9.54 24.07
C ILE A 318 -1.66 -9.01 23.89
#